data_AF-A0A0V0YK63-F1
#
_entry.id   AF-A0A0V0YK63-F1
#
_cell.length_a   1.000
_cell.length_b   1.000
_cell.length_c   1.000
_cell.angle_alpha   90.00
_cell.angle_beta   90.00
_cell.angle_gamma   90.00
#
_symmetry.space_group_name_H-M   'P 1'
#
loop_
_entity.id
_entity.type
_entity.pdbx_description
1 polymer ?
#
loop_
_entity_poly.entity_id
_entity_poly.type
_entity_poly.pdbx_seq_one_letter_code
_entity_poly.pdbx_strand_id
1 'polypeptide(L)'
;MKLQTLKRHLRTRMIRFERWISDIRQFCSDSDVSKVRSCMNEVEKIYADMSSLQREIEEFLTEENDMSEIEAWHKIEGAMLEIRCLAEETLNGHAENTPQSLSGAVMNATKSLKTKMKAKKPTSEKKEKG
;
A
#
# COMPACT_ATOMS: atom_id res chain seq x y z
N MET A 1 24.19 -8.17 31.62
CA MET A 1 24.70 -8.36 30.24
C MET A 1 23.58 -8.44 29.21
N LYS A 2 22.65 -9.41 29.29
CA LYS A 2 21.59 -9.62 28.28
C LYS A 2 20.71 -8.38 28.01
N LEU A 3 20.14 -7.76 29.05
CA LEU A 3 19.30 -6.56 28.93
C LEU A 3 19.98 -5.41 28.18
N GLN A 4 21.24 -5.11 28.51
CA GLN A 4 22.02 -4.05 27.85
C GLN A 4 22.29 -4.36 26.37
N THR A 5 22.48 -5.63 26.02
CA THR A 5 22.59 -6.06 24.61
C THR A 5 21.28 -5.86 23.85
N LEU A 6 20.15 -6.25 24.45
CA LEU A 6 18.82 -6.07 23.83
C LEU A 6 18.51 -4.59 23.62
N LYS A 7 18.76 -3.73 24.62
CA LYS A 7 18.63 -2.27 24.51
C LYS A 7 19.48 -1.68 23.40
N ARG A 8 20.74 -2.10 23.30
CA ARG A 8 21.64 -1.68 22.20
C ARG A 8 21.09 -2.09 20.83
N HIS A 9 20.54 -3.30 20.71
CA HIS A 9 19.90 -3.77 19.48
C HIS A 9 18.67 -2.92 19.14
N LEU A 10 17.81 -2.64 20.12
CA LEU A 10 16.63 -1.79 19.93
C LEU A 10 17.05 -0.41 19.42
N ARG A 11 17.97 0.26 20.12
CA ARG A 11 18.50 1.58 19.74
C ARG A 11 19.08 1.62 18.31
N THR A 12 19.85 0.60 17.93
CA THR A 12 20.43 0.54 16.58
C THR A 12 19.36 0.39 15.51
N ARG A 13 18.31 -0.38 15.78
CA ARG A 13 17.19 -0.58 14.86
C ARG A 13 16.31 0.68 14.77
N MET A 14 16.07 1.37 15.88
CA MET A 14 15.32 2.63 15.91
C MET A 14 15.88 3.67 14.94
N ILE A 15 17.20 3.88 14.93
CA ILE A 15 17.86 4.83 14.01
C ILE A 15 17.57 4.49 12.53
N ARG A 16 17.52 3.19 12.19
CA ARG A 16 17.17 2.77 10.83
C ARG A 16 15.68 2.97 10.56
N PHE A 17 14.84 2.69 11.54
CA PHE A 17 13.40 2.85 11.44
C PHE A 17 12.99 4.31 11.21
N GLU A 18 13.62 5.25 11.89
CA GLU A 18 13.38 6.69 11.69
C GLU A 18 13.66 7.14 10.24
N ARG A 19 14.67 6.54 9.59
CA ARG A 19 14.93 6.80 8.16
C ARG A 19 13.80 6.27 7.28
N TRP A 20 13.34 5.05 7.52
CA TRP A 20 12.19 4.48 6.80
C TRP A 20 10.94 5.35 6.94
N ILE A 21 10.65 5.83 8.15
CA ILE A 21 9.54 6.75 8.39
C ILE A 21 9.70 8.04 7.57
N SER A 22 10.90 8.62 7.53
CA SER A 22 11.18 9.82 6.72
C SER A 22 11.00 9.55 5.21
N ASP A 23 11.52 8.43 4.72
CA ASP A 23 11.41 8.07 3.30
C ASP A 23 9.93 7.85 2.91
N ILE A 24 9.15 7.18 3.74
CA ILE A 24 7.72 6.96 3.49
C ILE A 24 6.94 8.28 3.51
N ARG A 25 7.24 9.21 4.44
CA ARG A 25 6.63 10.55 4.42
C ARG A 25 6.88 11.26 3.10
N GLN A 26 8.12 11.17 2.59
CA GLN A 26 8.48 11.76 1.31
C GLN A 26 7.70 11.11 0.16
N PHE A 27 7.64 9.77 0.11
CA PHE A 27 6.90 9.06 -0.94
C PHE A 27 5.40 9.36 -0.91
N CYS A 28 4.80 9.53 0.28
CA CYS A 28 3.41 9.97 0.41
C CYS A 28 3.22 11.39 -0.14
N SER A 29 4.13 12.32 0.20
CA SER A 29 4.11 13.70 -0.30
C SER A 29 4.26 13.76 -1.82
N ASP A 30 5.10 12.89 -2.39
CA ASP A 30 5.31 12.76 -3.84
C ASP A 30 4.19 11.96 -4.54
N SER A 31 3.23 11.42 -3.78
CA SER A 31 2.18 10.50 -4.27
C SER A 31 2.74 9.28 -5.03
N ASP A 32 3.94 8.80 -4.67
CA ASP A 32 4.57 7.63 -5.27
C ASP A 32 4.00 6.33 -4.67
N VAL A 33 2.80 5.96 -5.14
CA VAL A 33 2.02 4.79 -4.69
C VAL A 33 2.85 3.50 -4.70
N SER A 34 3.73 3.33 -5.68
CA SER A 34 4.55 2.11 -5.81
C SER A 34 5.56 2.01 -4.67
N LYS A 35 6.30 3.11 -4.42
CA LYS A 35 7.27 3.14 -3.32
C LYS A 35 6.59 3.13 -1.96
N VAL A 36 5.47 3.84 -1.78
CA VAL A 36 4.68 3.78 -0.54
C VAL A 36 4.29 2.34 -0.23
N ARG A 37 3.71 1.61 -1.19
CA ARG A 37 3.31 0.21 -0.97
C ARG A 37 4.50 -0.70 -0.64
N SER A 38 5.60 -0.59 -1.39
CA SER A 38 6.78 -1.42 -1.17
C SER A 38 7.42 -1.15 0.21
N CYS A 39 7.61 0.12 0.54
CA CYS A 39 8.27 0.54 1.77
C CYS A 39 7.41 0.28 3.00
N MET A 40 6.08 0.45 2.90
CA MET A 40 5.16 0.09 3.98
C MET A 40 5.24 -1.40 4.33
N ASN A 41 5.28 -2.29 3.35
CA ASN A 41 5.39 -3.72 3.62
C ASN A 41 6.71 -4.10 4.31
N GLU A 42 7.80 -3.41 4.00
CA GLU A 42 9.10 -3.64 4.65
C GLU A 42 9.13 -3.05 6.07
N VAL A 43 8.67 -1.81 6.26
CA VAL A 43 8.68 -1.16 7.57
C VAL A 43 7.77 -1.88 8.57
N GLU A 44 6.63 -2.43 8.12
CA GLU A 44 5.72 -3.21 8.98
C GLU A 44 6.37 -4.48 9.54
N LYS A 45 7.18 -5.17 8.72
CA LYS A 45 7.94 -6.35 9.18
C LYS A 45 8.98 -5.96 10.22
N ILE A 46 9.72 -4.88 9.96
CA ILE A 46 10.72 -4.37 10.89
C ILE A 46 10.05 -3.92 12.20
N TYR A 47 8.89 -3.27 12.11
CA TYR A 47 8.09 -2.87 13.27
C TYR A 47 7.70 -4.07 14.12
N ALA A 48 7.15 -5.13 13.53
CA ALA A 48 6.78 -6.35 14.25
C ALA A 48 7.98 -7.02 14.96
N ASP A 49 9.14 -7.07 14.30
CA ASP A 49 10.38 -7.56 14.90
C ASP A 49 10.84 -6.69 16.08
N MET A 50 10.68 -5.36 15.97
CA MET A 50 11.06 -4.42 17.03
C MET A 50 10.10 -4.46 18.22
N SER A 51 8.79 -4.58 18.00
CA SER A 51 7.82 -4.81 19.08
C SER A 51 8.11 -6.10 19.84
N SER A 52 8.50 -7.17 19.13
CA SER A 52 8.91 -8.42 19.77
C SER A 52 10.16 -8.24 20.65
N LEU A 53 11.13 -7.47 20.18
CA LEU A 53 12.33 -7.13 20.95
C LEU A 53 12.03 -6.25 22.17
N GLN A 54 11.12 -5.28 22.03
CA GLN A 54 10.68 -4.44 23.15
C GLN A 54 9.99 -5.29 24.23
N ARG A 55 9.12 -6.23 23.86
CA ARG A 55 8.50 -7.15 24.83
C ARG A 55 9.54 -8.00 25.56
N GLU A 56 10.55 -8.52 24.84
CA GLU A 56 11.64 -9.26 25.49
C GLU A 56 12.41 -8.36 26.46
N ILE A 57 12.66 -7.09 26.13
CA ILE A 57 13.32 -6.14 27.05
C ILE A 57 12.48 -5.96 28.33
N GLU A 58 11.17 -5.77 28.20
CA GLU A 58 10.25 -5.59 29.33
C GLU A 58 10.22 -6.78 30.29
N GLU A 59 10.37 -8.01 29.78
CA GLU A 59 10.47 -9.21 30.63
C GLU A 59 11.70 -9.19 31.56
N PHE A 60 12.75 -8.44 31.20
CA PHE A 60 13.98 -8.31 31.99
C PHE A 60 14.08 -7.00 32.78
N LEU A 61 13.12 -6.08 32.63
CA LEU A 61 13.15 -4.78 33.29
C LEU A 61 12.78 -4.89 34.78
N THR A 62 13.48 -4.13 35.61
CA THR A 62 13.15 -3.87 37.02
C THR A 62 12.96 -2.36 37.24
N GLU A 63 12.38 -1.98 38.38
CA GLU A 63 12.11 -0.56 38.72
C GLU A 63 13.35 0.33 38.70
N GLU A 64 14.55 -0.23 38.91
CA GLU A 64 15.82 0.51 38.92
C GLU A 64 16.44 0.67 37.53
N ASN A 65 15.85 0.09 36.49
CA ASN A 65 16.40 0.16 35.15
C ASN A 65 16.02 1.46 34.43
N ASP A 66 16.98 2.00 33.67
CA ASP A 66 16.73 3.12 32.76
C ASP A 66 15.64 2.74 31.74
N MET A 67 14.68 3.61 31.48
CA MET A 67 13.56 3.37 30.56
C MET A 67 13.72 4.14 29.24
N SER A 68 14.81 4.89 29.07
CA SER A 68 15.01 5.82 27.95
C SER A 68 14.82 5.18 26.56
N GLU A 69 15.32 3.97 26.33
CA GLU A 69 15.12 3.28 25.04
C GLU A 69 13.66 2.86 24.80
N ILE A 70 12.92 2.49 25.85
CA ILE A 70 11.50 2.10 25.73
C ILE A 70 10.63 3.34 25.48
N GLU A 71 10.88 4.42 26.21
CA GLU A 71 10.21 5.70 25.96
C GLU A 71 10.46 6.23 24.55
N ALA A 72 11.70 6.09 24.06
CA ALA A 72 12.04 6.49 22.71
C ALA A 72 11.38 5.56 21.66
N TRP A 73 11.22 4.27 21.96
CA TRP A 73 10.45 3.35 21.11
C TRP A 73 8.97 3.76 21.02
N HIS A 74 8.32 4.14 22.12
CA HIS A 74 6.93 4.60 22.09
C HIS A 74 6.73 5.84 21.20
N LYS A 75 7.72 6.73 21.11
CA LYS A 75 7.67 7.86 20.16
C LYS A 75 7.66 7.37 18.71
N ILE A 76 8.40 6.31 18.41
CA ILE A 76 8.41 5.67 17.09
C ILE A 76 7.07 4.97 16.81
N GLU A 77 6.45 4.34 17.80
CA GLU A 77 5.11 3.73 17.64
C GLU A 77 4.07 4.79 17.23
N GLY A 78 4.13 5.98 17.84
CA GLY A 78 3.32 7.12 17.42
C GLY A 78 3.58 7.55 15.97
N ALA A 79 4.84 7.66 15.57
CA ALA A 79 5.21 7.99 14.19
C ALA A 79 4.79 6.90 13.19
N MET A 80 4.78 5.63 13.60
CA MET A 80 4.32 4.53 12.76
C MET A 80 2.80 4.60 12.52
N LEU A 81 2.01 5.00 13.52
CA LEU A 81 0.58 5.22 13.35
C LEU A 81 0.30 6.37 12.37
N GLU A 82 1.00 7.49 12.51
CA GLU A 82 0.92 8.62 11.57
C GLU A 82 1.21 8.16 10.13
N ILE A 83 2.29 7.40 9.94
CA ILE A 83 2.69 6.90 8.62
C ILE A 83 1.68 5.93 8.02
N ARG A 84 1.08 5.04 8.82
CA ARG A 84 0.01 4.16 8.34
C ARG A 84 -1.17 4.95 7.78
N CYS A 85 -1.59 6.01 8.47
CA CYS A 85 -2.66 6.89 8.01
C CYS A 85 -2.28 7.58 6.69
N LEU A 86 -1.11 8.21 6.61
CA LEU A 86 -0.64 8.90 5.39
C LEU A 86 -0.52 7.95 4.20
N ALA A 87 0.02 6.74 4.43
CA ALA A 87 0.13 5.73 3.40
C ALA A 87 -1.24 5.26 2.94
N GLU A 88 -2.18 5.00 3.86
CA GLU A 88 -3.55 4.62 3.51
C GLU A 88 -4.24 5.71 2.67
N GLU A 89 -4.14 6.97 3.07
CA GLU A 89 -4.67 8.12 2.30
C GLU A 89 -4.05 8.18 0.89
N THR A 90 -2.73 8.01 0.77
CA THR A 90 -2.04 8.03 -0.54
C THR A 90 -2.48 6.87 -1.44
N LEU A 91 -2.61 5.68 -0.86
CA LEU A 91 -3.02 4.47 -1.60
C LEU A 91 -4.50 4.52 -2.01
N ASN A 92 -5.36 5.09 -1.17
CA ASN A 92 -6.80 5.20 -1.42
C ASN A 92 -7.15 6.40 -2.32
N GLY A 93 -6.48 7.55 -2.16
CA GLY A 93 -6.68 8.74 -3.00
C GLY A 93 -6.30 8.51 -4.48
N HIS A 94 -5.41 7.55 -4.74
CA HIS A 94 -5.14 7.07 -6.10
C HIS A 94 -6.30 6.24 -6.69
N ALA A 95 -7.06 5.51 -5.85
CA ALA A 95 -8.21 4.75 -6.31
C ALA A 95 -9.34 5.65 -6.84
N GLU A 96 -9.51 6.86 -6.29
CA GLU A 96 -10.52 7.83 -6.75
C GLU A 96 -10.09 8.64 -7.98
N ASN A 97 -8.79 8.78 -8.25
CA ASN A 97 -8.26 9.49 -9.42
C ASN A 97 -7.81 8.57 -10.57
N THR A 98 -8.00 7.26 -10.43
CA THR A 98 -7.88 6.36 -11.57
C THR A 98 -9.12 6.60 -12.44
N PRO A 99 -9.02 7.07 -13.70
CA PRO A 99 -10.14 6.93 -14.60
C PRO A 99 -10.37 5.43 -14.68
N GLN A 100 -11.49 4.98 -14.11
CA GLN A 100 -11.94 3.61 -14.23
C GLN A 100 -12.02 3.35 -15.72
N SER A 101 -10.98 2.74 -16.28
CA SER A 101 -10.98 2.26 -17.64
C SER A 101 -12.00 1.15 -17.66
N LEU A 102 -13.26 1.54 -17.87
CA LEU A 102 -14.33 0.71 -18.37
C LEU A 102 -13.94 0.25 -19.77
N SER A 103 -12.90 -0.56 -19.90
CA SER A 103 -12.47 -1.07 -21.20
C SER A 103 -11.71 -2.39 -21.08
N GLY A 104 -12.29 -3.34 -20.35
CA GLY A 104 -11.99 -4.77 -20.51
C GLY A 104 -13.17 -5.57 -21.04
N ALA A 105 -14.40 -5.21 -20.67
CA ALA A 105 -15.60 -6.00 -20.97
C ALA A 105 -16.52 -5.41 -22.05
N VAL A 106 -16.37 -4.14 -22.44
CA VAL A 106 -17.29 -3.49 -23.40
C VAL A 106 -16.80 -3.59 -24.87
N MET A 107 -15.54 -3.96 -25.11
CA MET A 107 -15.02 -4.09 -26.48
C MET A 107 -15.37 -5.41 -27.19
N ASN A 108 -16.09 -6.34 -26.53
CA ASN A 108 -16.54 -7.60 -27.12
C ASN A 108 -18.01 -7.61 -27.55
N ALA A 109 -18.74 -6.49 -27.44
CA ALA A 109 -20.12 -6.40 -27.93
C ALA A 109 -20.24 -5.76 -29.32
N THR A 110 -19.27 -4.96 -29.77
CA THR A 110 -19.34 -4.24 -31.05
C THR A 110 -18.70 -4.97 -32.24
N LYS A 111 -17.94 -6.05 -32.01
CA LYS A 111 -17.46 -6.93 -33.11
C LYS A 111 -18.48 -7.99 -33.54
N SER A 112 -19.42 -8.41 -32.68
CA SER A 112 -20.43 -9.44 -33.01
C SER A 112 -21.69 -8.90 -33.69
N LEU A 113 -21.89 -7.59 -33.80
CA LEU A 113 -23.05 -7.01 -34.50
C LEU A 113 -22.77 -6.64 -35.97
N LYS A 114 -21.52 -6.69 -36.45
CA LYS A 114 -21.18 -6.31 -37.84
C LYS A 114 -21.27 -7.45 -38.86
N THR A 115 -21.68 -8.65 -38.45
CA THR A 115 -21.82 -9.85 -39.32
C THR A 115 -23.26 -10.35 -39.50
N LYS A 116 -24.29 -9.57 -39.13
CA LYS A 116 -25.70 -9.94 -39.39
C LYS A 116 -26.57 -8.91 -40.12
N MET A 117 -25.98 -7.88 -40.75
CA MET A 117 -26.73 -6.93 -41.59
C MET A 117 -26.15 -6.76 -42.99
N LYS A 118 -25.95 -7.85 -43.75
CA LYS A 118 -25.91 -7.82 -45.23
C LYS A 118 -26.25 -9.21 -45.80
N ALA A 119 -27.52 -9.60 -45.78
CA ALA A 119 -28.09 -10.57 -46.72
C ALA A 119 -29.63 -10.61 -46.59
N LYS A 120 -30.28 -9.49 -46.89
CA LYS A 120 -31.68 -9.49 -47.36
C LYS A 120 -31.87 -8.23 -48.18
N LYS A 121 -31.61 -8.34 -49.50
CA LYS A 121 -32.15 -7.39 -50.46
C LYS A 121 -33.43 -8.02 -51.03
N PRO A 122 -34.58 -7.33 -50.97
CA PRO A 122 -35.81 -7.75 -51.60
C PRO A 122 -35.75 -7.38 -53.08
N THR A 123 -36.19 -8.27 -53.96
CA THR A 123 -36.50 -7.90 -55.34
C THR A 123 -38.01 -7.98 -55.50
N SER A 124 -38.62 -6.81 -55.61
CA SER A 124 -40.05 -6.64 -55.87
C SER A 124 -40.44 -7.35 -57.17
N GLU A 125 -41.56 -8.04 -57.06
CA GLU A 125 -42.46 -8.45 -58.12
C GLU A 125 -42.89 -7.25 -59.00
N LYS A 126 -43.00 -7.42 -60.33
CA LYS A 126 -44.28 -7.33 -61.09
C LYS A 126 -44.08 -7.43 -62.62
N LYS A 127 -44.95 -8.26 -63.23
CA LYS A 127 -45.32 -8.46 -64.65
C LYS A 127 -45.43 -7.17 -65.49
N GLU A 128 -45.14 -7.22 -66.81
CA GLU A 128 -46.16 -7.39 -67.88
C GLU A 128 -45.58 -7.48 -69.32
N LYS A 129 -46.30 -8.27 -70.13
CA LYS A 129 -46.46 -8.43 -71.59
C LYS A 129 -45.55 -7.73 -72.61
N GLY A 130 -45.23 -8.52 -73.64
CA GLY A 130 -44.86 -8.15 -75.01
C GLY A 130 -44.75 -9.39 -75.85
#